data_AF-A0A5S5CLT9-F1
#
_entry.id   AF-A0A5S5CLT9-F1
#
_cell.length_a   1.000
_cell.length_b   1.000
_cell.length_c   1.000
_cell.angle_alpha   90.00
_cell.angle_beta   90.00
_cell.angle_gamma   90.00
#
_symmetry.space_group_name_H-M   'P 1'
#
loop_
_entity.id
_entity.type
_entity.pdbx_description
1 polymer ?
#
loop_
_entity_poly.entity_id
_entity_poly.type
_entity_poly.pdbx_seq_one_letter_code
_entity_poly.pdbx_strand_id
1 'polypeptide(L)'
;MPADALPQPHTTVPGLAHLERTYLDALRRPLRGSVRITGAQRAEHGGTVVTAAAVTAQVVDGTLAVELPAGTYELALSLNTVDGERVRETETVTLE
;
A
#
# COMPACT_ATOMS: atom_id res chain seq x y z
N MET A 1 28.55 -5.51 31.50
CA MET A 1 28.09 -6.39 30.40
C MET A 1 26.76 -5.83 29.90
N PRO A 2 26.56 -5.72 28.58
CA PRO A 2 25.61 -4.80 27.96
C PRO A 2 24.14 -5.20 28.15
N ALA A 3 23.25 -4.21 28.05
CA ALA A 3 21.81 -4.41 28.03
C ALA A 3 21.43 -5.30 26.84
N ASP A 4 20.83 -6.45 27.15
CA ASP A 4 20.16 -7.34 26.21
C ASP A 4 18.97 -6.56 25.63
N ALA A 5 19.18 -5.95 24.46
CA ALA A 5 18.11 -5.32 23.70
C ALA A 5 17.24 -6.44 23.13
N LEU A 6 16.20 -6.80 23.87
CA LEU A 6 15.12 -7.67 23.39
C LEU A 6 14.70 -7.21 21.98
N PRO A 7 14.53 -8.13 21.01
CA PRO A 7 13.99 -7.77 19.70
C PRO A 7 12.62 -7.13 19.95
N GLN A 8 12.47 -5.88 19.52
CA GLN A 8 11.20 -5.18 19.63
C GLN A 8 10.14 -6.04 18.94
N PRO A 9 9.08 -6.48 19.64
CA PRO A 9 8.00 -7.17 18.98
C PRO A 9 7.45 -6.18 17.95
N HIS A 10 7.55 -6.53 16.67
CA HIS A 10 6.75 -5.86 15.66
C HIS A 10 5.33 -6.01 16.16
N THR A 11 4.72 -4.92 16.61
CA THR A 11 3.33 -4.92 17.03
C THR A 11 2.53 -5.17 15.76
N THR A 12 2.40 -6.44 15.39
CA THR A 12 1.50 -6.87 14.32
C THR A 12 0.13 -6.52 14.84
N VAL A 13 -0.40 -5.38 14.40
CA VAL A 13 -1.73 -4.95 14.79
C VAL A 13 -2.67 -6.03 14.27
N PRO A 14 -3.36 -6.78 15.15
CA PRO A 14 -4.20 -7.88 14.70
C PRO A 14 -5.29 -7.32 13.80
N GLY A 15 -5.40 -7.87 12.58
CA GLY A 15 -6.36 -7.46 11.56
C GLY A 15 -5.82 -6.59 10.43
N LEU A 16 -4.51 -6.30 10.40
CA LEU A 16 -3.85 -5.71 9.23
C LEU A 16 -3.18 -6.80 8.37
N ALA A 17 -3.49 -6.81 7.08
CA ALA A 17 -2.81 -7.57 6.06
C ALA A 17 -1.65 -6.74 5.48
N HIS A 18 -0.51 -7.39 5.27
CA HIS A 18 0.64 -6.77 4.62
C HIS A 18 0.51 -6.85 3.11
N LEU A 19 0.44 -5.71 2.44
CA LEU A 19 0.48 -5.59 0.98
C LEU A 19 1.89 -5.20 0.56
N GLU A 20 2.60 -6.15 -0.05
CA GLU A 20 3.88 -5.91 -0.72
C GLU A 20 3.72 -6.06 -2.23
N ARG A 21 4.07 -5.02 -3.01
CA ARG A 21 4.14 -5.10 -4.47
C ARG A 21 5.41 -4.48 -5.01
N THR A 22 5.93 -5.09 -6.06
CA THR A 22 7.08 -4.55 -6.81
C THR A 22 6.61 -3.94 -8.12
N TYR A 23 7.02 -2.71 -8.38
CA TYR A 23 6.75 -1.88 -9.54
C TYR A 23 8.04 -1.63 -10.30
N LEU A 24 8.18 -2.28 -11.45
CA LEU A 24 9.31 -2.14 -12.35
C LEU A 24 8.84 -1.63 -13.71
N ASP A 25 9.68 -0.83 -14.34
CA ASP A 25 9.53 -0.41 -15.73
C ASP A 25 9.81 -1.57 -16.71
N ALA A 26 9.49 -1.40 -18.00
CA ALA A 26 9.78 -2.37 -19.06
C ALA A 26 11.27 -2.81 -19.11
N LEU A 27 12.18 -1.92 -18.69
CA LEU A 27 13.61 -2.20 -18.57
C LEU A 27 14.04 -2.78 -17.22
N ARG A 28 13.10 -3.29 -16.40
CA ARG A 28 13.33 -3.80 -15.03
C ARG A 28 13.98 -2.79 -14.08
N ARG A 29 13.74 -1.49 -14.31
CA ARG A 29 14.21 -0.43 -13.43
C ARG A 29 13.15 -0.11 -12.37
N PRO A 30 13.54 0.15 -11.12
CA PRO A 30 12.60 0.43 -10.05
C PRO A 30 11.83 1.72 -10.32
N LEU A 31 10.51 1.66 -10.25
CA LEU A 31 9.65 2.83 -10.29
C LEU A 31 9.64 3.52 -8.93
N ARG A 32 9.45 4.84 -8.91
CA ARG A 32 9.40 5.63 -7.67
C ARG A 32 8.23 6.59 -7.71
N GLY A 33 7.56 6.77 -6.58
CA GLY A 33 6.43 7.69 -6.50
C GLY A 33 5.49 7.36 -5.36
N SER A 34 4.22 7.66 -5.57
CA SER A 34 3.17 7.50 -4.56
C SER A 34 2.02 6.68 -5.10
N VAL A 35 1.51 5.77 -4.29
CA VAL A 35 0.29 5.00 -4.55
C VAL A 35 -0.76 5.47 -3.57
N ARG A 36 -1.91 5.88 -4.10
CA ARG A 36 -3.08 6.22 -3.30
C ARG A 36 -3.97 5.00 -3.22
N ILE A 37 -4.07 4.43 -2.03
CA ILE A 37 -4.92 3.29 -1.72
C ILE A 37 -6.25 3.83 -1.20
N THR A 38 -7.35 3.47 -1.84
CA THR A 38 -8.70 3.88 -1.45
C THR A 38 -9.50 2.63 -1.09
N GLY A 39 -9.85 2.46 0.18
CA GLY A 39 -10.68 1.34 0.62
C GLY A 39 -12.14 1.56 0.27
N ALA A 40 -12.73 0.65 -0.51
CA ALA A 40 -14.17 0.61 -0.70
C ALA A 40 -14.79 -0.14 0.48
N GLN A 41 -15.04 0.55 1.59
CA GLN A 41 -15.92 -0.02 2.61
C GLN A 41 -17.34 -0.01 2.07
N ARG A 42 -17.76 -1.13 1.49
CA ARG A 42 -19.15 -1.37 1.16
C ARG A 42 -19.89 -1.50 2.50
N ALA A 43 -20.45 -0.40 2.98
CA ALA A 43 -21.33 -0.41 4.14
C ALA A 43 -22.62 -1.17 3.75
N GLU A 44 -22.64 -2.47 3.99
CA GLU A 44 -23.89 -3.20 3.98
C GLU A 44 -24.65 -2.86 5.27
N HIS A 45 -25.86 -2.31 5.06
CA HIS A 45 -26.86 -1.92 6.06
C HIS A 45 -26.75 -0.50 6.66
N GLY A 46 -27.69 0.38 6.27
CA GLY A 46 -28.09 1.53 7.09
C GLY A 46 -27.61 2.92 6.66
N GLY A 47 -27.21 3.14 5.40
CA GLY A 47 -27.12 4.48 4.81
C GLY A 47 -26.02 5.40 5.37
N THR A 48 -25.07 4.88 6.15
CA THR A 48 -23.90 5.64 6.61
C THR A 48 -22.70 5.28 5.73
N VAL A 49 -22.35 6.17 4.81
CA VAL A 49 -21.11 6.07 4.03
C VAL A 49 -19.95 6.29 5.00
N VAL A 50 -19.34 5.19 5.47
CA VAL A 50 -18.09 5.28 6.22
C VAL A 50 -17.03 5.78 5.24
N THR A 51 -16.38 6.88 5.60
CA THR A 51 -15.41 7.57 4.75
C THR A 51 -14.36 6.57 4.27
N ALA A 52 -14.24 6.38 2.96
CA ALA A 52 -13.22 5.56 2.35
C ALA A 52 -11.86 5.96 2.93
N ALA A 53 -11.24 5.06 3.71
CA ALA A 53 -9.90 5.30 4.20
C ALA A 53 -8.98 5.40 2.98
N ALA A 54 -8.52 6.64 2.71
CA ALA A 54 -7.56 6.93 1.67
C ALA A 54 -6.19 6.99 2.31
N VAL A 55 -5.39 5.95 2.10
CA VAL A 55 -4.00 5.89 2.57
C VAL A 55 -3.11 6.21 1.37
N THR A 56 -2.10 7.05 1.55
CA THR A 56 -1.08 7.28 0.53
C THR A 56 0.20 6.63 1.00
N ALA A 57 0.71 5.68 0.20
CA ALA A 57 1.95 4.98 0.45
C ALA A 57 2.98 5.36 -0.61
N GLN A 58 4.26 5.34 -0.25
CA GLN A 58 5.34 5.63 -1.19
C GLN A 58 5.94 4.34 -1.73
N VAL A 59 6.35 4.37 -2.99
CA VAL A 59 7.13 3.30 -3.63
C VAL A 59 8.60 3.67 -3.53
N VAL A 60 9.33 2.91 -2.72
CA VAL A 60 10.75 3.11 -2.44
C VAL A 60 11.51 1.98 -3.13
N ASP A 61 12.48 2.32 -3.98
CA ASP A 61 13.26 1.34 -4.75
C ASP A 61 12.42 0.33 -5.55
N GLY A 62 11.27 0.78 -6.07
CA GLY A 62 10.36 -0.08 -6.83
C GLY A 62 9.42 -0.90 -5.94
N THR A 63 9.54 -0.84 -4.62
CA THR A 63 8.70 -1.63 -3.72
C THR A 63 7.70 -0.75 -2.98
N LEU A 64 6.43 -1.14 -3.06
CA LEU A 64 5.35 -0.67 -2.23
C LEU A 64 5.17 -1.67 -1.09
N ALA A 65 5.29 -1.21 0.15
CA ALA A 65 4.98 -1.99 1.34
C ALA A 65 4.03 -1.18 2.22
N VAL A 66 2.85 -1.71 2.51
CA VAL A 66 1.85 -1.04 3.35
C VAL A 66 1.02 -2.07 4.11
N GLU A 67 0.61 -1.71 5.32
CA GLU A 67 -0.28 -2.52 6.16
C GLU A 67 -1.69 -1.94 6.09
N LEU A 68 -2.65 -2.74 5.67
CA LEU A 68 -4.04 -2.33 5.44
C LEU A 68 -4.98 -3.39 6.03
N PRO A 69 -6.15 -3.02 6.55
CA PRO A 69 -7.09 -4.02 7.05
C PRO A 69 -7.54 -4.97 5.93
N ALA A 70 -8.05 -6.15 6.26
CA ALA A 70 -8.67 -7.02 5.27
C ALA A 70 -9.85 -6.28 4.57
N GLY A 71 -9.94 -6.39 3.25
CA GLY A 71 -10.93 -5.68 2.45
C GLY A 71 -10.50 -5.46 1.00
N THR A 72 -11.38 -4.83 0.22
CA THR A 72 -11.10 -4.47 -1.18
C THR A 72 -10.69 -3.01 -1.29
N TYR A 73 -9.56 -2.79 -1.98
CA TYR A 73 -8.94 -1.49 -2.15
C TYR A 73 -8.68 -1.20 -3.62
N GLU A 74 -8.88 0.06 -4.00
CA GLU A 74 -8.44 0.61 -5.28
C GLU A 74 -7.10 1.32 -5.08
N LEU A 75 -6.06 0.84 -5.76
CA LEU A 75 -4.72 1.39 -5.80
C LEU A 75 -4.60 2.30 -7.02
N ALA A 76 -4.62 3.61 -6.81
CA ALA A 76 -4.28 4.59 -7.84
C ALA A 76 -2.79 4.90 -7.80
N LEU A 77 -2.06 4.38 -8.78
CA LEU A 77 -0.61 4.51 -8.91
C LEU A 77 -0.25 5.83 -9.61
N SER A 78 0.67 6.58 -9.01
CA SER A 78 1.33 7.71 -9.65
C SER A 78 2.83 7.54 -9.47
N LEU A 79 3.42 6.80 -10.40
CA LEU A 79 4.82 6.42 -10.38
C LEU A 79 5.57 7.14 -11.49
N ASN A 80 6.86 7.37 -11.26
CA ASN A 80 7.77 7.92 -12.22
C ASN A 80 8.86 6.87 -12.52
N THR A 81 9.23 6.76 -13.79
CA THR A 81 10.41 6.01 -14.22
C THR A 81 11.68 6.79 -13.86
N VAL A 82 12.83 6.12 -13.95
CA VAL A 82 14.13 6.76 -13.74
C VAL A 82 14.41 7.88 -14.76
N ASP A 83 13.84 7.79 -15.97
CA ASP A 83 13.95 8.83 -17.01
C ASP A 83 12.99 10.00 -16.80
N GLY A 84 12.14 9.96 -15.76
CA GLY A 84 11.16 11.00 -15.46
C GLY A 84 9.83 10.86 -16.19
N GLU A 85 9.59 9.74 -16.90
CA GLU A 85 8.28 9.44 -17.46
C GLU A 85 7.29 9.11 -16.35
N ARG A 86 6.07 9.62 -16.44
CA ARG A 86 5.04 9.41 -15.42
C ARG A 86 4.08 8.31 -15.85
N VAL A 87 4.03 7.24 -15.07
CA VAL A 87 3.11 6.12 -15.21
C VAL A 87 1.93 6.32 -14.26
N ARG A 88 0.72 6.25 -14.81
CA ARG A 88 -0.53 6.29 -14.04
C ARG A 88 -1.31 5.04 -14.34
N GLU A 89 -1.61 4.29 -13.30
CA GLU A 89 -2.34 3.03 -13.39
C GLU A 89 -3.33 2.96 -12.22
N THR A 90 -4.38 2.17 -12.38
CA THR A 90 -5.35 1.90 -11.33
C THR A 90 -5.55 0.39 -11.26
N GLU A 91 -5.45 -0.14 -10.05
CA GLU A 91 -5.58 -1.58 -9.79
C GLU A 91 -6.52 -1.81 -8.62
N THR A 92 -7.24 -2.92 -8.63
CA THR A 92 -8.05 -3.35 -7.49
C THR A 92 -7.38 -4.54 -6.80
N VAL A 93 -7.14 -4.43 -5.50
CA VAL A 93 -6.60 -5.51 -4.67
C VAL A 93 -7.61 -5.90 -3.60
N THR A 94 -7.70 -7.19 -3.32
CA THR A 94 -8.44 -7.72 -2.17
C THR A 94 -7.43 -8.31 -1.20
N LEU A 95 -7.47 -7.84 0.04
CA LEU A 95 -6.66 -8.34 1.14
C LEU A 95 -7.55 -9.22 2.04
N GLU A 96 -7.10 -10.44 2.31
CA GLU A 96 -7.79 -11.45 3.12
C GLU A 96 -7.12 -11.64 4.48
#